data_AF-A0A6V7JZ72-F1
#
_entry.id   AF-A0A6V7JZ72-F1
#
_cell.length_a   1.000
_cell.length_b   1.000
_cell.length_c   1.000
_cell.angle_alpha   90.00
_cell.angle_beta   90.00
_cell.angle_gamma   90.00
#
_symmetry.space_group_name_H-M   'P 1'
#
loop_
_entity.id
_entity.type
_entity.pdbx_description
1 polymer ?
#
loop_
_entity_poly.entity_id
_entity_poly.type
_entity_poly.pdbx_seq_one_letter_code
_entity_poly.pdbx_strand_id
1 'polypeptide(L)'
;INYSASIVFTSDPLQVELMNLVFRVNSNVPMFFMEMDYPGIDVIKYRYLLIFLSIIAVFIIVSAVISIDLLFFLYAQHLCGLFAALG
;
A
#
# COMPACT_ATOMS: atom_id res chain seq x y z
N ILE A 1 -18.89 -0.28 1.58
CA ILE A 1 -17.53 -0.37 0.99
C ILE A 1 -16.80 -1.45 1.76
N ASN A 2 -16.39 -2.54 1.10
CA ASN A 2 -15.70 -3.64 1.78
C ASN A 2 -14.24 -3.26 1.98
N TYR A 3 -13.95 -2.60 3.10
CA TYR A 3 -12.61 -2.16 3.47
C TYR A 3 -11.58 -3.29 3.41
N SER A 4 -11.98 -4.50 3.83
CA SER A 4 -11.15 -5.70 3.73
C SER A 4 -10.65 -5.97 2.31
N ALA A 5 -11.49 -5.79 1.29
CA ALA A 5 -11.10 -6.03 -0.10
C ALA A 5 -10.11 -4.98 -0.61
N SER A 6 -10.30 -3.70 -0.25
CA SER A 6 -9.36 -2.63 -0.61
C SER A 6 -8.00 -2.81 0.07
N ILE A 7 -7.99 -3.21 1.34
CA ILE A 7 -6.73 -3.48 2.07
C ILE A 7 -6.01 -4.69 1.45
N VAL A 8 -6.74 -5.76 1.12
CA VAL A 8 -6.18 -6.96 0.47
C VAL A 8 -5.57 -6.62 -0.89
N PHE A 9 -6.30 -5.90 -1.76
CA PHE A 9 -5.77 -5.49 -3.08
C PHE A 9 -4.56 -4.55 -2.98
N THR A 10 -4.56 -3.62 -2.02
CA THR A 10 -3.42 -2.71 -1.85
C THR A 10 -2.20 -3.44 -1.28
N SER A 11 -2.41 -4.56 -0.59
CA SER A 11 -1.36 -5.40 -0.02
C SER A 11 -0.77 -6.43 -0.98
N ASP A 12 -1.33 -6.61 -2.18
CA ASP A 12 -0.81 -7.54 -3.20
C ASP A 12 0.71 -7.40 -3.45
N PRO A 13 1.29 -6.19 -3.64
CA PRO A 13 2.74 -6.05 -3.77
C PRO A 13 3.50 -6.47 -2.50
N LEU A 14 2.91 -6.23 -1.32
CA LEU A 14 3.49 -6.56 -0.01
C LEU A 14 3.46 -8.07 0.24
N GLN A 15 2.43 -8.78 -0.23
CA GLN A 15 2.33 -10.24 -0.15
C GLN A 15 3.39 -10.92 -1.02
N VAL A 16 3.65 -10.42 -2.24
CA VAL A 16 4.71 -10.95 -3.11
C VAL A 16 6.09 -10.78 -2.47
N GLU A 17 6.32 -9.65 -1.80
CA GLU A 17 7.58 -9.38 -1.12
C GLU A 17 7.76 -10.20 0.16
N LEU A 18 6.70 -10.33 0.96
CA LEU A 18 6.67 -11.19 2.14
C LEU A 18 6.89 -12.65 1.76
N MET A 19 6.29 -13.10 0.66
CA MET A 19 6.47 -14.44 0.12
C MET A 19 7.92 -14.67 -0.34
N ASN A 20 8.56 -13.68 -0.97
CA ASN A 20 10.01 -13.72 -1.29
C ASN A 20 10.91 -13.77 -0.05
N LEU A 21 10.55 -13.03 1.01
CA LEU A 21 11.33 -12.95 2.25
C LEU A 21 11.21 -14.24 3.09
N VAL A 22 9.99 -14.78 3.21
CA VAL A 22 9.71 -16.06 3.90
C VAL A 22 10.36 -17.23 3.16
N PHE A 23 10.34 -17.23 1.82
CA PHE A 23 10.96 -18.31 1.05
C PHE A 23 12.50 -18.32 1.10
N ARG A 24 13.17 -17.19 1.41
CA ARG A 24 14.63 -17.00 1.62
C ARG A 24 15.61 -17.75 0.68
N VAL A 25 15.16 -18.42 -0.37
CA VAL A 25 15.92 -19.49 -1.04
C VAL A 25 15.45 -19.60 -2.47
N ASN A 26 16.28 -19.09 -3.36
CA ASN A 26 16.87 -19.84 -4.48
C ASN A 26 17.39 -18.77 -5.45
N SER A 27 18.69 -18.79 -5.74
CA SER A 27 19.35 -17.86 -6.64
C SER A 27 18.79 -17.84 -8.08
N ASN A 28 17.81 -18.70 -8.38
CA ASN A 28 17.25 -18.93 -9.69
C ASN A 28 15.77 -18.53 -9.85
N VAL A 29 15.10 -17.98 -8.81
CA VAL A 29 13.71 -17.52 -8.97
C VAL A 29 13.72 -16.04 -9.34
N PRO A 30 13.08 -15.63 -10.45
CA PRO A 30 13.00 -14.23 -10.83
C PRO A 30 12.20 -13.47 -9.76
N MET A 31 12.81 -12.43 -9.19
CA MET A 31 12.23 -11.66 -8.07
C MET A 31 11.01 -10.83 -8.51
N PHE A 32 10.86 -10.64 -9.82
CA PHE A 32 9.68 -10.06 -10.45
C PHE A 32 8.97 -11.15 -11.25
N PHE A 33 7.65 -11.22 -11.10
CA PHE A 33 6.80 -12.17 -11.84
C PHE A 33 6.81 -11.92 -13.36
N MET A 34 7.31 -10.76 -13.78
CA MET A 34 7.38 -10.30 -15.16
C MET A 34 8.76 -9.68 -15.39
N GLU A 35 9.38 -9.94 -16.54
CA GLU A 35 10.63 -9.28 -16.93
C GLU A 35 10.36 -7.78 -17.04
N MET A 36 10.81 -7.04 -16.03
CA MET A 36 10.72 -5.58 -16.01
C MET A 36 11.82 -5.04 -16.93
N ASP A 37 11.51 -4.84 -18.20
CA ASP A 37 12.36 -4.02 -19.07
C ASP A 37 11.88 -2.57 -18.97
N TYR A 38 12.46 -1.81 -18.05
CA TYR A 38 12.24 -0.37 -17.98
C TYR A 38 13.21 0.31 -18.95
N PRO A 39 12.73 0.83 -20.10
CA PRO A 39 13.62 1.44 -21.08
C PRO A 39 14.33 2.64 -20.46
N GLY A 40 15.65 2.53 -20.33
CA GLY A 40 16.53 3.58 -19.77
C GLY A 40 16.83 3.48 -18.28
N ILE A 41 16.37 2.43 -17.57
CA ILE A 41 16.69 2.22 -16.14
C ILE A 41 17.35 0.84 -15.97
N ASP A 42 18.59 0.85 -15.49
CA ASP A 42 19.30 -0.38 -15.12
C ASP A 42 18.66 -1.01 -13.87
N VAL A 43 17.71 -1.91 -14.09
CA VAL A 43 16.92 -2.57 -13.03
C VAL A 43 17.82 -3.34 -12.04
N ILE A 44 18.97 -3.84 -12.52
CA ILE A 44 19.97 -4.54 -11.71
C ILE A 44 20.65 -3.58 -10.71
N LYS A 45 20.92 -2.34 -11.13
CA LYS A 45 21.62 -1.32 -10.31
C LYS A 45 20.68 -0.68 -9.30
N TYR A 46 19.42 -0.46 -9.67
CA TYR A 46 18.43 0.25 -8.85
C TYR A 46 17.46 -0.66 -8.10
N ARG A 47 17.69 -1.98 -8.09
CA ARG A 47 16.80 -2.98 -7.47
C ARG A 47 16.37 -2.64 -6.04
N TYR A 48 17.31 -2.28 -5.17
CA TYR A 48 16.99 -1.94 -3.77
C TYR A 48 16.14 -0.67 -3.66
N LEU A 49 16.37 0.32 -4.54
CA LEU A 49 15.64 1.57 -4.55
C LEU A 49 14.21 1.38 -5.04
N LEU A 50 14.01 0.57 -6.09
CA LEU A 50 12.68 0.20 -6.61
C LEU A 50 11.83 -0.51 -5.54
N ILE A 51 12.44 -1.44 -4.81
CA ILE A 51 11.79 -2.13 -3.70
C ILE A 51 11.39 -1.13 -2.59
N PHE A 52 12.32 -0.28 -2.16
CA PHE A 52 12.06 0.71 -1.13
C PHE A 52 10.95 1.70 -1.52
N LEU A 53 10.93 2.14 -2.79
CA LEU A 53 9.88 3.00 -3.32
C LEU A 53 8.52 2.32 -3.31
N SER A 54 8.47 1.03 -3.63
CA SER A 54 7.22 0.25 -3.59
C SER A 54 6.64 0.14 -2.17
N ILE A 55 7.50 -0.05 -1.15
CA ILE A 55 7.09 -0.08 0.26
C ILE A 55 6.51 1.28 0.68
N ILE A 56 7.18 2.38 0.31
CA ILE A 56 6.70 3.74 0.61
C ILE A 56 5.36 3.99 -0.06
N ALA A 57 5.21 3.61 -1.33
CA ALA A 57 3.97 3.80 -2.06
C ALA A 57 2.79 3.09 -1.37
N VAL A 58 2.98 1.84 -0.93
CA VAL A 58 1.94 1.10 -0.20
C VAL A 58 1.61 1.80 1.13
N PHE A 59 2.61 2.26 1.88
CA PHE A 59 2.40 2.98 3.14
C PHE A 59 1.58 4.27 2.95
N ILE A 60 1.85 5.00 1.87
CA ILE A 60 1.09 6.21 1.53
C ILE A 60 -0.37 5.87 1.21
N ILE A 61 -0.62 4.82 0.41
CA ILE A 61 -2.00 4.45 0.06
C ILE A 61 -2.79 4.03 1.30
N VAL A 62 -2.19 3.20 2.18
CA VAL A 62 -2.84 2.77 3.43
C VAL A 62 -3.15 3.96 4.34
N SER A 63 -2.20 4.87 4.53
CA SER A 63 -2.40 6.05 5.37
C SER A 63 -3.45 7.02 4.79
N ALA A 64 -3.53 7.15 3.47
CA ALA A 64 -4.56 7.94 2.81
C ALA A 64 -5.97 7.35 3.05
N VAL A 65 -6.14 6.03 2.93
CA VAL A 65 -7.43 5.37 3.21
C VAL A 65 -7.86 5.60 4.66
N ILE A 66 -6.95 5.38 5.62
CA ILE A 66 -7.22 5.61 7.05
C ILE A 66 -7.62 7.08 7.29
N SER A 67 -6.94 8.02 6.64
CA SER A 67 -7.22 9.45 6.80
C SER A 67 -8.61 9.83 6.28
N ILE A 68 -9.04 9.25 5.16
CA ILE A 68 -10.37 9.49 4.59
C ILE A 68 -11.46 9.00 5.56
N ASP A 69 -11.29 7.82 6.14
CA ASP A 69 -12.26 7.28 7.11
C ASP A 69 -12.32 8.14 8.38
N LEU A 70 -11.18 8.57 8.90
CA LEU A 70 -11.12 9.46 10.07
C LEU A 70 -11.82 10.79 9.80
N LEU A 71 -11.63 11.37 8.62
CA LEU A 71 -12.31 12.60 8.23
C LEU A 71 -13.84 12.40 8.19
N PHE A 72 -14.31 11.29 7.63
CA PHE A 72 -15.74 10.98 7.61
C PHE A 72 -16.34 10.93 9.03
N PHE A 73 -15.67 10.24 9.97
CA PHE A 73 -16.10 10.20 11.37
C PHE A 73 -16.09 11.58 12.04
N LEU A 74 -15.06 12.39 11.81
CA LEU A 74 -14.97 13.74 12.35
C LEU A 74 -16.09 14.64 11.84
N TYR A 75 -16.43 14.57 10.56
CA TYR A 75 -17.55 15.33 10.00
C TYR A 75 -18.89 14.90 10.62
N ALA A 76 -19.12 13.59 10.78
CA ALA A 76 -20.33 13.09 11.41
C ALA A 76 -20.44 13.56 12.87
N GLN A 77 -19.35 13.47 13.64
CA GLN A 77 -19.28 13.94 15.02
C GLN A 77 -19.55 15.45 15.12
N HIS A 78 -18.97 16.25 14.22
CA HIS A 78 -19.15 17.70 14.19
C HIS A 78 -20.61 18.09 13.91
N LEU A 79 -21.26 17.41 12.96
CA LEU A 79 -22.69 17.62 12.68
C LEU A 79 -23.55 17.24 13.89
N CYS A 80 -23.27 16.10 14.52
CA CYS A 80 -23.98 15.68 15.73
C CYS A 80 -23.82 16.70 16.87
N GLY A 81 -22.61 17.23 17.07
CA GLY A 81 -22.34 18.26 18.07
C GLY A 81 -23.07 19.58 17.79
N LEU A 82 -23.13 19.98 16.51
CA LEU A 82 -23.87 21.17 16.09
C LEU A 82 -25.38 21.02 16.35
N PHE A 83 -25.97 19.86 16.03
CA PHE A 83 -27.37 19.59 16.32
C PHE A 83 -27.66 19.54 17.82
N ALA A 84 -26.76 18.95 18.62
CA ALA A 84 -26.91 18.93 20.07
C ALA A 84 -26.81 20.33 20.72
N ALA A 85 -26.06 21.25 20.10
CA ALA A 85 -25.92 22.62 20.59
C ALA A 85 -27.07 23.56 20.18
N LEU A 86 -27.75 23.27 19.06
CA LEU A 86 -28.85 24.07 18.53
C LEU A 86 -30.25 23.59 18.98
N GLY A 87 -30.35 22.39 19.56
CA GLY A 87 -31.59 21.76 20.02
C GLY A 87 -31.92 22.06 21.47
#